data_AF-A0A6P0JQV8-F1
#
_entry.id   AF-A0A6P0JQV8-F1
#
_cell.length_a   1.000
_cell.length_b   1.000
_cell.length_c   1.000
_cell.angle_alpha   90.00
_cell.angle_beta   90.00
_cell.angle_gamma   90.00
#
_symmetry.space_group_name_H-M   'P 1'
#
loop_
_entity.id
_entity.type
_entity.pdbx_description
1 polymer ?
#
loop_
_entity_poly.entity_id
_entity_poly.type
_entity_poly.pdbx_seq_one_letter_code
_entity_poly.pdbx_strand_id
1 'polypeptide(L)'
;MARSNSDDPISDGNFLALKIEFLDNAMAVLPGGTGVSIFETQFTSADPLDQWVKLGVGTAPAPAGTAFAQVVIVHVQGPPSITGGSVFVDDVSLVPEPASLSLLAVGGLAMLRRRRSA
;
A
#
# COMPACT_ATOMS: atom_id res chain seq x y z
N MET A 1 6.61 17.91 10.68
CA MET A 1 5.17 18.02 10.37
C MET A 1 4.46 18.57 11.59
N ALA A 2 3.57 19.57 11.43
CA ALA A 2 2.71 20.00 12.53
C ALA A 2 1.65 18.93 12.82
N ARG A 3 1.21 18.79 14.07
CA ARG A 3 0.15 17.85 14.47
C ARG A 3 -1.19 18.37 13.93
N SER A 4 -1.91 17.56 13.16
CA SER A 4 -3.30 17.84 12.78
C SER A 4 -4.20 17.12 13.79
N ASN A 5 -4.86 17.89 14.65
CA ASN A 5 -5.88 17.34 15.56
C ASN A 5 -7.23 17.35 14.85
N SER A 6 -8.04 16.33 15.12
CA SER A 6 -9.41 16.29 14.65
C SER A 6 -10.35 16.83 15.71
N ASP A 7 -11.13 17.87 15.36
CA ASP A 7 -12.32 18.27 16.12
C ASP A 7 -13.57 17.42 15.74
N ASP A 8 -13.42 16.49 14.79
CA ASP A 8 -14.46 15.58 14.29
C ASP A 8 -13.91 14.15 14.14
N PRO A 9 -13.63 13.45 15.25
CA PRO A 9 -13.06 12.10 15.21
C PRO A 9 -14.05 11.09 14.63
N ILE A 10 -13.51 10.12 13.89
CA ILE A 10 -14.24 8.93 13.45
C ILE A 10 -14.93 8.24 14.64
N SER A 11 -16.21 7.88 14.47
CA SER A 11 -17.03 7.19 15.46
C SER A 11 -17.75 5.97 14.86
N ASP A 12 -18.33 5.16 15.73
CA ASP A 12 -19.23 4.04 15.39
C ASP A 12 -18.61 3.04 14.40
N GLY A 13 -19.42 2.48 13.49
CA GLY A 13 -18.99 1.54 12.47
C GLY A 13 -18.28 2.17 11.28
N ASN A 14 -17.86 3.44 11.36
CA ASN A 14 -17.05 4.07 10.32
C ASN A 14 -15.61 3.55 10.42
N PHE A 15 -14.91 3.51 9.29
CA PHE A 15 -13.50 3.14 9.24
C PHE A 15 -12.82 3.68 7.99
N LEU A 16 -11.50 3.90 8.08
CA LEU A 16 -10.65 4.03 6.92
C LEU A 16 -10.16 2.64 6.51
N ALA A 17 -10.41 2.23 5.28
CA ALA A 17 -9.75 1.09 4.66
C ALA A 17 -8.53 1.57 3.84
N LEU A 18 -7.39 0.95 4.06
CA LEU A 18 -6.20 1.12 3.23
C LEU A 18 -5.80 -0.22 2.62
N LYS A 19 -5.58 -0.23 1.29
CA LYS A 19 -5.17 -1.41 0.56
C LYS A 19 -4.09 -1.11 -0.47
N ILE A 20 -3.30 -2.12 -0.80
CA ILE A 20 -2.40 -2.10 -1.96
C ILE A 20 -2.74 -3.27 -2.87
N GLU A 21 -2.99 -2.98 -4.14
CA GLU A 21 -3.42 -3.96 -5.14
C GLU A 21 -2.48 -3.95 -6.34
N PHE A 22 -2.26 -5.14 -6.92
CA PHE A 22 -1.58 -5.32 -8.20
C PHE A 22 -2.61 -5.68 -9.26
N LEU A 23 -2.46 -5.08 -10.44
CA LEU A 23 -3.43 -5.18 -11.54
C LEU A 23 -2.72 -5.65 -12.81
N ASP A 24 -3.44 -6.41 -13.63
CA ASP A 24 -2.98 -6.77 -14.97
C ASP A 24 -3.24 -5.65 -16.00
N ASN A 25 -2.90 -5.92 -17.27
CA ASN A 25 -3.07 -4.94 -18.35
C ASN A 25 -4.55 -4.67 -18.70
N ALA A 26 -5.49 -5.48 -18.21
CA ALA A 26 -6.92 -5.30 -18.35
C ALA A 26 -7.55 -4.62 -17.11
N MET A 27 -6.72 -4.13 -16.16
CA MET A 27 -7.15 -3.56 -14.88
C MET A 27 -7.88 -4.56 -13.98
N ALA A 28 -7.68 -5.86 -14.19
CA ALA A 28 -8.16 -6.87 -13.25
C ALA A 28 -7.15 -7.03 -12.11
N VAL A 29 -7.64 -7.15 -10.88
CA VAL A 29 -6.79 -7.42 -9.70
C VAL A 29 -6.15 -8.79 -9.87
N LEU A 30 -4.82 -8.82 -9.86
CA LEU A 30 -4.07 -10.07 -9.91
C LEU A 30 -4.13 -10.77 -8.56
N PRO A 31 -4.36 -12.09 -8.54
CA PRO A 31 -4.44 -12.85 -7.30
C PRO A 31 -3.07 -12.87 -6.60
N GLY A 32 -2.90 -11.99 -5.62
CA GLY A 32 -1.82 -12.02 -4.64
C GLY A 32 -2.21 -12.82 -3.40
N GLY A 33 -2.67 -14.06 -3.57
CA GLY A 33 -3.31 -14.85 -2.50
C GLY A 33 -4.76 -14.43 -2.23
N THR A 34 -5.52 -15.25 -1.49
CA THR A 34 -6.98 -15.13 -1.33
C THR A 34 -7.38 -13.86 -0.55
N GLY A 35 -7.98 -12.83 -1.17
CA GLY A 35 -8.45 -11.67 -0.39
C GLY A 35 -8.91 -10.36 -1.06
N VAL A 36 -8.32 -9.74 -2.08
CA VAL A 36 -6.95 -9.74 -2.59
C VAL A 36 -6.41 -8.32 -2.42
N SER A 37 -5.39 -8.14 -1.59
CA SER A 37 -4.54 -6.96 -1.46
C SER A 37 -3.24 -7.44 -0.82
N ILE A 38 -2.07 -6.95 -1.24
CA ILE A 38 -0.79 -7.35 -0.59
C ILE A 38 -0.65 -6.76 0.81
N PHE A 39 -1.42 -5.71 1.08
CA PHE A 39 -1.61 -5.08 2.36
C PHE A 39 -3.07 -4.66 2.45
N GLU A 40 -3.74 -5.02 3.53
CA GLU A 40 -5.07 -4.54 3.85
C GLU A 40 -5.12 -4.24 5.35
N THR A 41 -5.56 -3.04 5.70
CA THR A 41 -5.77 -2.65 7.09
C THR A 41 -6.98 -1.72 7.19
N GLN A 42 -7.55 -1.69 8.39
CA GLN A 42 -8.64 -0.78 8.72
C GLN A 42 -8.26 0.04 9.95
N PHE A 43 -8.57 1.34 9.90
CA PHE A 43 -8.49 2.26 11.02
C PHE A 43 -9.90 2.62 11.47
N THR A 44 -10.16 2.45 12.75
CA THR A 44 -11.47 2.56 13.38
C THR A 44 -11.43 3.60 14.50
N SER A 45 -12.56 3.84 15.16
CA SER A 45 -12.62 4.68 16.35
C SER A 45 -11.85 4.10 17.56
N ALA A 46 -11.39 2.84 17.50
CA ALA A 46 -10.58 2.23 18.55
C ALA A 46 -9.08 2.55 18.42
N ASP A 47 -8.65 3.07 17.28
CA ASP A 47 -7.25 3.43 17.05
C ASP A 47 -6.88 4.77 17.72
N PRO A 48 -5.58 5.03 17.99
CA PRO A 48 -5.17 6.24 18.70
C PRO A 48 -5.59 7.54 18.01
N LEU A 49 -6.31 8.40 18.74
CA LEU A 49 -6.72 9.72 18.27
C LEU A 49 -5.55 10.71 18.20
N ASP A 50 -5.54 11.55 17.17
CA ASP A 50 -4.57 12.63 16.94
C ASP A 50 -3.10 12.19 16.92
N GLN A 51 -2.85 10.95 16.48
CA GLN A 51 -1.51 10.40 16.33
C GLN A 51 -1.27 9.94 14.89
N TRP A 52 -0.14 10.35 14.33
CA TRP A 52 0.30 9.85 13.04
C TRP A 52 0.81 8.41 13.20
N VAL A 53 0.09 7.46 12.60
CA VAL A 53 0.50 6.06 12.54
C VAL A 53 1.05 5.75 11.16
N LYS A 54 2.30 5.28 11.10
CA LYS A 54 2.94 4.89 9.84
C LYS A 54 2.42 3.52 9.40
N LEU A 55 1.91 3.44 8.17
CA LEU A 55 1.38 2.22 7.57
C LEU A 55 2.19 1.81 6.34
N GLY A 56 2.17 0.51 6.05
CA GLY A 56 2.78 -0.07 4.86
C GLY A 56 3.53 -1.37 5.14
N VAL A 57 3.92 -2.04 4.06
CA VAL A 57 4.64 -3.34 4.08
C VAL A 57 6.13 -3.19 3.74
N GLY A 58 6.61 -1.96 3.52
CA GLY A 58 7.94 -1.72 2.97
C GLY A 58 7.98 -2.14 1.50
N THR A 59 8.77 -3.15 1.18
CA THR A 59 8.91 -3.72 -0.17
C THR A 59 8.07 -4.99 -0.30
N ALA A 60 7.29 -5.11 -1.38
CA ALA A 60 6.55 -6.32 -1.70
C ALA A 60 6.78 -6.70 -3.17
N PRO A 61 7.07 -7.98 -3.48
CA PRO A 61 7.27 -8.40 -4.86
C PRO A 61 5.94 -8.33 -5.63
N ALA A 62 5.97 -7.69 -6.80
CA ALA A 62 4.84 -7.71 -7.72
C ALA A 62 4.62 -9.13 -8.28
N PRO A 63 3.40 -9.69 -8.23
CA PRO A 63 3.08 -10.95 -8.87
C PRO A 63 3.41 -10.95 -10.37
N ALA A 64 3.68 -12.13 -10.93
CA ALA A 64 3.86 -12.28 -12.37
C ALA A 64 2.60 -11.80 -13.12
N GLY A 65 2.81 -11.05 -14.20
CA GLY A 65 1.71 -10.45 -14.99
C GLY A 65 1.25 -9.07 -14.51
N THR A 66 1.83 -8.54 -13.42
CA THR A 66 1.54 -7.17 -12.95
C THR A 66 1.91 -6.14 -14.00
N ALA A 67 0.93 -5.32 -14.37
CA ALA A 67 1.10 -4.14 -15.21
C ALA A 67 0.99 -2.84 -14.40
N PHE A 68 0.13 -2.82 -13.38
CA PHE A 68 -0.08 -1.65 -12.51
C PHE A 68 -0.11 -2.03 -11.04
N ALA A 69 0.16 -1.05 -10.19
CA ALA A 69 -0.04 -1.15 -8.76
C ALA A 69 -0.83 0.08 -8.30
N GLN A 70 -1.76 -0.10 -7.37
CA GLN A 70 -2.56 1.00 -6.83
C GLN A 70 -2.64 0.95 -5.32
N VAL A 71 -2.69 2.13 -4.70
CA VAL A 71 -3.07 2.30 -3.30
C VAL A 71 -4.54 2.68 -3.28
N VAL A 72 -5.36 1.92 -2.57
CA VAL A 72 -6.79 2.18 -2.40
C VAL A 72 -7.02 2.70 -0.99
N ILE A 73 -7.58 3.90 -0.89
CA ILE A 73 -7.81 4.61 0.37
C ILE A 73 -9.28 5.00 0.40
N VAL A 74 -10.04 4.44 1.32
CA VAL A 74 -11.50 4.63 1.37
C VAL A 74 -11.92 4.93 2.80
N HIS A 75 -12.52 6.10 3.01
CA HIS A 75 -13.30 6.36 4.22
C HIS A 75 -14.70 5.77 4.02
N VAL A 76 -15.03 4.77 4.83
CA VAL A 76 -16.32 4.07 4.80
C VAL A 76 -17.19 4.58 5.94
N GLN A 77 -18.42 4.97 5.60
CA GLN A 77 -19.45 5.27 6.58
C GLN A 77 -20.36 4.06 6.75
N GLY A 78 -20.25 3.40 7.91
CA GLY A 78 -20.88 2.11 8.17
C GLY A 78 -22.34 2.23 8.62
N PRO A 79 -23.16 1.18 8.45
CA PRO A 79 -24.47 1.11 9.08
C PRO A 79 -24.37 1.15 10.61
N PRO A 80 -25.39 1.64 11.34
CA PRO A 80 -26.74 1.95 10.86
C PRO A 80 -26.98 3.39 10.39
N SER A 81 -25.99 4.29 10.51
CA SER A 81 -26.17 5.71 10.18
C SER A 81 -24.87 6.38 9.75
N ILE A 82 -24.97 7.37 8.88
CA ILE A 82 -23.87 8.28 8.55
C ILE A 82 -23.64 9.17 9.77
N THR A 83 -22.57 8.93 10.53
CA THR A 83 -22.27 9.71 11.75
C THR A 83 -21.24 10.82 11.58
N GLY A 84 -20.73 11.05 10.37
CA GLY A 84 -19.67 12.03 10.13
C GLY A 84 -18.29 11.46 10.42
N GLY A 85 -17.39 12.28 10.98
CA GLY A 85 -16.03 11.91 11.30
C GLY A 85 -15.05 12.20 10.16
N SER A 86 -13.79 12.35 10.54
CA SER A 86 -12.68 12.65 9.64
C SER A 86 -11.50 11.74 9.87
N VAL A 87 -10.77 11.48 8.79
CA VAL A 87 -9.49 10.77 8.81
C VAL A 87 -8.51 11.55 7.94
N PHE A 88 -7.29 11.72 8.44
CA PHE A 88 -6.22 12.41 7.73
C PHE A 88 -5.22 11.39 7.23
N VAL A 89 -4.84 11.52 5.95
CA VAL A 89 -3.84 10.66 5.31
C VAL A 89 -2.81 11.57 4.65
N ASP A 90 -1.53 11.27 4.88
CA ASP A 90 -0.42 12.06 4.35
C ASP A 90 0.74 11.15 3.93
N ASP A 91 1.64 11.69 3.10
CA ASP A 91 2.87 11.05 2.64
C ASP A 91 2.68 9.66 1.98
N VAL A 92 1.58 9.47 1.24
CA VAL A 92 1.35 8.22 0.49
C VAL A 92 2.36 8.12 -0.65
N SER A 93 3.19 7.08 -0.61
CA SER A 93 4.13 6.75 -1.67
C SER A 93 4.04 5.29 -2.07
N LEU A 94 4.05 5.04 -3.38
CA LEU A 94 4.18 3.73 -3.97
C LEU A 94 5.14 3.86 -5.15
N VAL A 95 6.30 3.24 -5.02
CA VAL A 95 7.39 3.39 -5.99
C VAL A 95 7.85 2.00 -6.43
N PRO A 96 7.83 1.69 -7.73
CA PRO A 96 8.44 0.45 -8.22
C PRO A 96 9.95 0.50 -7.97
N GLU A 97 10.54 -0.63 -7.60
CA GLU A 97 12.00 -0.71 -7.49
C GLU A 97 12.63 -0.37 -8.85
N PRO A 98 13.67 0.48 -8.89
CA PRO A 98 14.33 0.82 -10.15
C PRO A 98 14.86 -0.45 -10.81
N ALA A 99 14.47 -0.68 -12.07
CA ALA A 99 14.99 -1.79 -12.88
C ALA A 99 16.53 -1.81 -12.96
N SER A 100 17.18 -0.69 -12.68
CA SER A 100 18.63 -0.55 -12.53
C SER A 100 19.24 -1.52 -11.50
N LEU A 101 18.56 -1.83 -10.39
CA LEU A 101 19.07 -2.79 -9.41
C LEU A 101 19.07 -4.22 -9.97
N SER A 102 17.98 -4.60 -10.63
CA SER A 102 17.89 -5.90 -11.32
C SER A 102 18.93 -6.01 -12.45
N LEU A 103 19.10 -4.95 -13.25
CA LEU A 103 20.13 -4.86 -14.29
C LEU A 103 21.55 -4.92 -13.72
N LEU A 104 21.80 -4.25 -12.60
CA LEU A 104 23.10 -4.29 -11.93
C LEU A 104 23.41 -5.71 -11.42
N ALA A 105 22.42 -6.38 -10.83
CA ALA A 105 22.57 -7.76 -10.36
C ALA A 105 22.86 -8.72 -11.53
N VAL A 106 22.07 -8.65 -12.60
CA VAL A 106 22.26 -9.51 -13.79
C VAL A 106 23.58 -9.19 -14.50
N GLY A 107 23.89 -7.91 -14.71
CA GLY A 107 25.14 -7.46 -15.33
C GLY A 107 26.37 -7.87 -14.51
N GLY A 108 26.31 -7.70 -13.18
CA GLY A 108 27.36 -8.11 -12.26
C GLY A 108 27.62 -9.62 -12.29
N LEU A 109 26.56 -10.43 -12.27
CA LEU A 109 26.67 -11.89 -12.39
C LEU A 109 27.26 -12.31 -13.75
N ALA A 110 26.84 -11.67 -14.84
CA ALA A 110 27.39 -11.94 -16.17
C ALA A 110 28.90 -11.61 -16.26
N MET A 111 29.32 -10.48 -15.70
CA MET A 111 30.75 -10.10 -15.64
C MET A 111 31.57 -11.05 -14.77
N LEU A 112 31.05 -11.48 -13.61
CA LEU A 112 31.70 -12.46 -12.74
C LEU A 112 31.85 -13.82 -13.43
N ARG A 113 30.85 -14.26 -14.20
CA ARG A 113 30.92 -15.50 -14.97
C ARG A 113 31.99 -15.42 -16.06
N ARG A 114 32.08 -14.29 -16.78
CA ARG A 114 33.11 -14.08 -17.81
C ARG A 114 34.53 -14.15 -17.24
N ARG A 115 34.75 -13.64 -16.02
CA ARG A 115 36.04 -13.70 -15.32
C ARG A 115 36.47 -15.09 -14.88
N ARG A 116 35.54 -16.04 -14.75
CA ARG A 116 35.83 -17.43 -14.35
C ARG A 116 36.04 -18.36 -15.54
N SER A 117 35.72 -17.90 -16.76
CA SER A 117 35.88 -18.63 -18.01
C SER A 117 37.08 -18.18 -18.84
N ALA A 118 37.84 -17.20 -18.35
CA ALA A 118 39.14 -16.76 -18.87
C ALA A 118 40.22 -17.12 -17.86
#